data_AF-A0A7S2DGL5-F1
#
_entry.id   AF-A0A7S2DGL5-F1
#
_cell.length_a   1.000
_cell.length_b   1.000
_cell.length_c   1.000
_cell.angle_alpha   90.00
_cell.angle_beta   90.00
_cell.angle_gamma   90.00
#
_symmetry.space_group_name_H-M   'P 1'
#
loop_
_entity.id
_entity.type
_entity.pdbx_description
1 polymer ?
#
loop_
_entity_poly.entity_id
_entity_poly.type
_entity_poly.pdbx_seq_one_letter_code
_entity_poly.pdbx_strand_id
1 'polypeptide(L)'
;EKLEQQLRIRIRLVLERDLRKMNGFWDHAEVPHSHVLKMSRDQLVKDLAVEAEAYMDIKRDHLALFSLHYRSNPRQVRFAFMPTNSTLRSHIPQFTAPHFDASDPYLTVLCTAAKGYDPQTLAWRPPIESAKPDELVRWKDDIFTLLIVKYFCPQQRRIVTLGGYYMQCSEPLITMIEDGWVQEQLKPHVNSKQVTPLPEDIT
;
A
#
# COMPACT_ATOMS: atom_id res chain seq x y z
N GLU A 1 8.22 28.67 12.08
CA GLU A 1 8.76 27.51 11.34
C GLU A 1 9.13 26.32 12.24
N LYS A 2 10.12 26.43 13.15
CA LYS A 2 10.49 25.32 14.07
C LYS A 2 9.32 24.78 14.93
N LEU A 3 8.48 25.67 15.47
CA LEU A 3 7.30 25.27 16.26
C LEU A 3 6.23 24.57 15.41
N GLU A 4 6.10 24.97 14.15
CA GLU A 4 5.15 24.37 13.21
C GLU A 4 5.62 22.98 12.76
N GLN A 5 6.93 22.77 12.58
CA GLN A 5 7.52 21.45 12.31
C GLN A 5 7.35 20.48 13.48
N GLN A 6 7.30 20.99 14.72
CA GLN A 6 7.02 20.17 15.91
C GLN A 6 5.56 19.75 16.03
N LEU A 7 4.62 20.55 15.50
CA LEU A 7 3.18 20.31 15.61
C LEU A 7 2.59 19.61 14.39
N ARG A 8 3.20 19.78 13.21
CA ARG A 8 2.71 19.23 11.94
C ARG A 8 3.65 18.16 11.40
N ILE A 9 3.12 17.36 10.48
CA ILE A 9 3.85 16.35 9.73
C ILE A 9 3.37 16.32 8.29
N ARG A 10 4.30 16.06 7.36
CA ARG A 10 3.99 15.80 5.97
C ARG A 10 3.58 14.34 5.79
N ILE A 11 2.45 14.08 5.17
CA ILE A 11 2.01 12.72 4.82
C ILE A 11 2.26 12.52 3.33
N ARG A 12 3.04 11.51 2.95
CA ARG A 12 3.20 11.04 1.58
C ARG A 12 2.26 9.86 1.37
N LEU A 13 1.16 10.10 0.66
CA LEU A 13 0.15 9.08 0.39
C LEU A 13 0.55 8.27 -0.85
N VAL A 14 0.75 6.97 -0.64
CA VAL A 14 1.10 5.97 -1.63
C VAL A 14 -0.16 5.21 -2.01
N LEU A 15 -0.45 5.11 -3.29
CA LEU A 15 -1.52 4.26 -3.80
C LEU A 15 -0.94 2.96 -4.38
N GLU A 16 -1.78 1.96 -4.58
CA GLU A 16 -1.37 0.71 -5.22
C GLU A 16 -0.74 0.93 -6.62
N ARG A 17 -1.28 1.86 -7.42
CA ARG A 17 -0.68 2.23 -8.71
C ARG A 17 0.73 2.81 -8.59
N ASP A 18 1.09 3.38 -7.44
CA ASP A 18 2.44 3.89 -7.20
C ASP A 18 3.39 2.74 -6.89
N LEU A 19 2.98 1.78 -6.06
CA LEU A 19 3.79 0.59 -5.76
C LEU A 19 4.18 -0.18 -7.02
N ARG A 20 3.29 -0.24 -8.03
CA ARG A 20 3.55 -0.92 -9.31
C ARG A 20 4.65 -0.28 -10.15
N LYS A 21 5.04 0.96 -9.86
CA LYS A 21 6.16 1.64 -10.52
C LYS A 21 7.51 1.16 -9.97
N MET A 22 7.52 0.50 -8.80
CA MET A 22 8.74 0.05 -8.14
C MET A 22 9.26 -1.26 -8.75
N ASN A 23 10.59 -1.33 -8.92
CA ASN A 23 11.32 -2.52 -9.35
C ASN A 23 12.32 -2.94 -8.27
N GLY A 24 12.76 -4.20 -8.28
CA GLY A 24 13.83 -4.66 -7.39
C GLY A 24 13.47 -4.72 -5.89
N PHE A 25 14.49 -4.65 -5.05
CA PHE A 25 14.34 -4.53 -3.59
C PHE A 25 14.02 -3.08 -3.22
N TRP A 26 13.20 -2.87 -2.19
CA TRP A 26 12.77 -1.54 -1.80
C TRP A 26 13.84 -0.81 -0.99
N ASP A 27 14.16 0.42 -1.39
CA ASP A 27 14.72 1.43 -0.51
C ASP A 27 13.58 2.30 0.06
N HIS A 28 13.63 2.60 1.36
CA HIS A 28 12.64 3.42 2.06
C HIS A 28 12.56 4.85 1.52
N ALA A 29 13.65 5.36 0.95
CA ALA A 29 13.71 6.72 0.41
C ALA A 29 13.02 6.83 -0.96
N GLU A 30 12.86 5.70 -1.66
CA GLU A 30 12.44 5.66 -3.07
C GLU A 30 10.97 5.25 -3.24
N VAL A 31 10.19 5.15 -2.17
CA VAL A 31 8.77 4.79 -2.27
C VAL A 31 8.01 5.92 -2.97
N PRO A 32 7.46 5.68 -4.18
CA PRO A 32 6.73 6.70 -4.92
C PRO A 32 5.42 7.03 -4.21
N HIS A 33 4.97 8.27 -4.35
CA HIS A 33 3.71 8.75 -3.78
C HIS A 33 3.01 9.65 -4.79
N SER A 34 1.69 9.57 -4.85
CA SER A 34 0.88 10.41 -5.74
C SER A 34 0.44 11.72 -5.09
N HIS A 35 0.40 11.76 -3.76
CA HIS A 35 -0.24 12.87 -3.05
C HIS A 35 0.49 13.21 -1.75
N VAL A 36 0.48 14.50 -1.40
CA VAL A 36 1.16 15.03 -0.22
C VAL A 36 0.20 15.91 0.57
N LEU A 37 0.06 15.62 1.86
CA LEU A 37 -0.75 16.37 2.81
C LEU A 37 0.14 16.93 3.93
N LYS A 38 -0.35 17.97 4.62
CA LYS A 38 0.29 18.49 5.84
C LYS A 38 -0.73 18.50 6.97
N MET A 39 -0.57 17.59 7.92
CA MET A 39 -1.52 17.37 9.02
C MET A 39 -0.89 17.67 10.38
N SER A 40 -1.70 17.90 11.41
CA SER A 40 -1.22 17.95 12.79
C SER A 40 -0.80 16.56 13.25
N ARG A 41 0.29 16.45 14.00
CA ARG A 41 0.77 15.17 14.56
C ARG A 41 -0.25 14.54 15.51
N ASP A 42 -1.09 15.36 16.16
CA ASP A 42 -2.08 14.91 17.13
C ASP A 42 -3.45 14.63 16.52
N GLN A 43 -3.62 14.85 15.20
CA GLN A 43 -4.82 14.38 14.49
C GLN A 43 -4.90 12.86 14.50
N LEU A 44 -6.14 12.36 14.44
CA LEU A 44 -6.42 10.93 14.42
C LEU A 44 -6.29 10.39 13.00
N VAL A 45 -5.98 9.10 12.87
CA VAL A 45 -5.87 8.43 11.57
C VAL A 45 -7.19 8.47 10.80
N LYS A 46 -8.35 8.47 11.49
CA LYS A 46 -9.66 8.68 10.84
C LYS A 46 -9.75 10.00 10.07
N ASP A 47 -9.04 11.04 10.50
CA ASP A 47 -9.05 12.35 9.84
C ASP A 47 -8.23 12.26 8.53
N LEU A 48 -7.12 11.51 8.54
CA LEU A 48 -6.38 11.18 7.32
C LEU A 48 -7.22 10.32 6.35
N ALA A 49 -8.06 9.43 6.87
CA ALA A 49 -8.96 8.63 6.03
C ALA A 49 -10.01 9.50 5.31
N VAL A 50 -10.45 10.62 5.90
CA VAL A 50 -11.34 11.60 5.24
C VAL A 50 -10.62 12.29 4.08
N GLU A 51 -9.36 12.68 4.27
CA GLU A 51 -8.55 13.28 3.18
C GLU A 51 -8.30 12.27 2.05
N ALA A 52 -8.04 11.00 2.39
CA ALA A 52 -7.88 9.93 1.40
C ALA A 52 -9.17 9.66 0.63
N GLU A 53 -10.32 9.62 1.32
CA GLU A 53 -11.65 9.49 0.70
C GLU A 53 -11.92 10.63 -0.28
N ALA A 54 -11.66 11.88 0.11
CA ALA A 54 -11.83 13.04 -0.78
C ALA A 54 -10.90 13.00 -2.00
N TYR A 55 -9.66 12.52 -1.83
CA TYR A 55 -8.69 12.43 -2.92
C TYR A 55 -8.97 11.26 -3.88
N MET A 56 -9.41 10.12 -3.36
CA MET A 56 -9.63 8.89 -4.14
C MET A 56 -11.06 8.75 -4.67
N ASP A 57 -12.01 9.51 -4.14
CA ASP A 57 -13.45 9.34 -4.37
C ASP A 57 -13.93 7.92 -4.03
N ILE A 58 -13.34 7.34 -2.96
CA ILE A 58 -13.71 6.03 -2.40
C ILE A 58 -14.14 6.23 -0.96
N LYS A 59 -15.29 5.65 -0.59
CA LYS A 59 -15.78 5.68 0.78
C LYS A 59 -14.70 5.19 1.73
N ARG A 60 -14.40 5.97 2.78
CA ARG A 60 -13.35 5.63 3.76
C ARG A 60 -13.53 4.26 4.43
N ASP A 61 -14.78 3.78 4.51
CA ASP A 61 -15.09 2.48 5.10
C ASP A 61 -14.44 1.33 4.29
N HIS A 62 -14.19 1.56 3.00
CA HIS A 62 -13.55 0.61 2.08
C HIS A 62 -12.02 0.80 1.99
N LEU A 63 -11.44 1.69 2.80
CA LEU A 63 -10.02 2.01 2.79
C LEU A 63 -9.34 1.48 4.06
N ALA A 64 -8.11 1.01 3.91
CA ALA A 64 -7.17 0.78 5.01
C ALA A 64 -5.89 1.59 4.80
N LEU A 65 -5.35 2.12 5.90
CA LEU A 65 -4.15 2.94 5.91
C LEU A 65 -3.02 2.20 6.62
N PHE A 66 -1.83 2.21 6.02
CA PHE A 66 -0.67 1.54 6.56
C PHE A 66 0.56 2.46 6.52
N SER A 67 1.25 2.62 7.64
CA SER A 67 2.48 3.41 7.73
C SER A 67 3.68 2.56 7.32
N LEU A 68 4.63 3.16 6.60
CA LEU A 68 5.90 2.54 6.29
C LEU A 68 6.77 2.48 7.55
N HIS A 69 7.16 1.28 7.96
CA HIS A 69 8.00 1.01 9.11
C HIS A 69 9.32 0.39 8.66
N TYR A 70 10.39 0.76 9.36
CA TYR A 70 11.70 0.14 9.23
C TYR A 70 12.00 -0.69 10.48
N ARG A 71 12.41 -1.95 10.28
CA ARG A 71 13.05 -2.77 11.31
C ARG A 71 14.52 -2.93 10.95
N SER A 72 15.40 -2.74 11.93
CA SER A 72 16.84 -2.83 11.76
C SER A 72 17.39 -4.25 11.88
N ASN A 73 16.66 -5.19 12.49
CA ASN A 73 17.14 -6.55 12.73
C ASN A 73 16.03 -7.61 12.61
N PRO A 74 15.96 -8.39 11.51
CA PRO A 74 16.68 -8.15 10.26
C PRO A 74 16.23 -6.84 9.58
N ARG A 75 17.05 -6.29 8.68
CA ARG A 75 16.68 -5.11 7.89
C ARG A 75 15.44 -5.41 7.06
N GLN A 76 14.31 -4.83 7.44
CA GLN A 76 13.04 -5.04 6.75
C GLN A 76 12.26 -3.73 6.67
N VAL A 77 11.76 -3.43 5.47
CA VAL A 77 10.81 -2.35 5.22
C VAL A 77 9.43 -3.00 5.08
N ARG A 78 8.46 -2.55 5.86
CA ARG A 78 7.09 -3.11 5.85
C ARG A 78 6.06 -2.03 6.07
N PHE A 79 4.88 -2.22 5.51
CA PHE A 79 3.71 -1.42 5.86
C PHE A 79 3.02 -2.03 7.08
N ALA A 80 2.74 -1.22 8.10
CA ALA A 80 2.04 -1.62 9.32
C ALA A 80 0.70 -0.91 9.40
N PHE A 81 -0.36 -1.62 9.79
CA PHE A 81 -1.70 -1.05 9.84
C PHE A 81 -1.78 0.13 10.82
N MET A 82 -2.53 1.17 10.44
CA MET A 82 -2.79 2.35 11.25
C MET A 82 -4.23 2.33 11.79
N PRO A 83 -4.46 1.99 13.07
CA PRO A 83 -5.80 2.00 13.65
C PRO A 83 -6.44 3.39 13.59
N THR A 84 -7.70 3.50 13.20
CA THR A 84 -8.38 4.79 12.97
C THR A 84 -8.45 5.69 14.21
N ASN A 85 -8.43 5.10 15.40
CA ASN A 85 -8.45 5.77 16.70
C ASN A 85 -7.05 6.15 17.23
N SER A 86 -5.97 5.78 16.54
CA SER A 86 -4.61 6.19 16.88
C SER A 86 -4.30 7.58 16.33
N THR A 87 -3.26 8.23 16.88
CA THR A 87 -2.79 9.54 16.40
C THR A 87 -1.74 9.37 15.30
N LEU A 88 -1.59 10.35 14.42
CA LEU A 88 -0.51 10.32 13.41
C LEU A 88 0.88 10.25 14.09
N ARG A 89 1.03 10.87 15.26
CA ARG A 89 2.23 10.84 16.11
C ARG A 89 2.71 9.42 16.41
N SER A 90 1.81 8.47 16.68
CA SER A 90 2.21 7.10 17.05
C SER A 90 2.82 6.30 15.91
N HIS A 91 2.69 6.79 14.67
CA HIS A 91 3.20 6.14 13.47
C HIS A 91 4.45 6.82 12.89
N ILE A 92 4.87 7.95 13.47
CA ILE A 92 6.07 8.65 13.04
C ILE A 92 7.29 7.74 13.26
N PRO A 93 8.15 7.55 12.25
CA PRO A 93 9.37 6.78 12.40
C PRO A 93 10.22 7.31 13.55
N GLN A 94 10.83 6.41 14.31
CA GLN A 94 11.76 6.79 15.37
C GLN A 94 12.96 7.53 14.76
N PHE A 95 13.58 8.43 15.53
CA PHE A 95 14.73 9.25 15.08
C PHE A 95 15.88 8.40 14.52
N THR A 96 16.02 7.16 14.98
CA THR A 96 17.05 6.20 14.56
C THR A 96 16.71 5.46 13.26
N ALA A 97 15.51 5.65 12.71
CA ALA A 97 15.11 5.02 11.46
C ALA A 97 15.80 5.70 10.27
N PRO A 98 16.29 4.95 9.28
CA PRO A 98 17.07 5.50 8.17
C PRO A 98 16.26 6.37 7.20
N HIS A 99 14.94 6.40 7.34
CA HIS A 99 14.02 7.26 6.57
C HIS A 99 13.50 8.46 7.37
N PHE A 100 13.97 8.64 8.60
CA PHE A 100 13.60 9.80 9.39
C PHE A 100 14.52 10.98 9.07
N ASP A 101 13.96 12.05 8.53
CA ASP A 101 14.63 13.33 8.38
C ASP A 101 14.13 14.29 9.47
N ALA A 102 15.03 14.67 10.38
CA ALA A 102 14.70 15.59 11.46
C ALA A 102 14.41 17.02 10.96
N SER A 103 14.95 17.40 9.80
CA SER A 103 14.76 18.71 9.18
C SER A 103 13.46 18.80 8.39
N ASP A 104 12.98 17.67 7.85
CA ASP A 104 11.73 17.56 7.12
C ASP A 104 11.00 16.22 7.42
N PRO A 105 10.44 16.06 8.62
CA PRO A 105 9.82 14.81 9.01
C PRO A 105 8.55 14.53 8.20
N TYR A 106 8.49 13.34 7.61
CA TYR A 106 7.33 12.87 6.86
C TYR A 106 6.94 11.44 7.26
N LEU A 107 5.66 11.11 7.04
CA LEU A 107 5.11 9.77 7.15
C LEU A 107 4.75 9.27 5.76
N THR A 108 5.27 8.12 5.35
CA THR A 108 4.82 7.43 4.14
C THR A 108 3.66 6.51 4.50
N VAL A 109 2.50 6.74 3.89
CA VAL A 109 1.27 5.99 4.18
C VAL A 109 0.77 5.33 2.90
N LEU A 110 0.69 4.01 2.89
CA LEU A 110 -0.03 3.26 1.86
C LEU A 110 -1.52 3.30 2.16
N CYS A 111 -2.30 3.73 1.18
CA CYS A 111 -3.75 3.61 1.18
C CYS A 111 -4.17 2.47 0.24
N THR A 112 -4.77 1.44 0.84
CA THR A 112 -5.28 0.26 0.14
C THR A 112 -6.81 0.38 0.09
N ALA A 113 -7.38 0.15 -1.09
CA ALA A 113 -8.83 0.07 -1.27
C ALA A 113 -9.29 -1.40 -1.29
N ALA A 114 -10.57 -1.63 -1.02
CA ALA A 114 -11.17 -2.96 -1.10
C ALA A 114 -10.96 -3.61 -2.49
N LYS A 115 -10.83 -4.94 -2.51
CA LYS A 115 -10.78 -5.73 -3.75
C LYS A 115 -12.01 -5.43 -4.60
N GLY A 116 -11.77 -5.21 -5.89
CA GLY A 116 -12.77 -4.77 -6.87
C GLY A 116 -12.61 -3.32 -7.28
N TYR A 117 -11.94 -2.47 -6.51
CA TYR A 117 -11.52 -1.16 -7.03
C TYR A 117 -10.35 -1.31 -8.00
N ASP A 118 -10.48 -0.78 -9.21
CA ASP A 118 -9.39 -0.77 -10.20
C ASP A 118 -8.27 0.18 -9.73
N PRO A 119 -7.03 -0.29 -9.53
CA PRO A 119 -6.00 0.55 -8.89
C PRO A 119 -5.53 1.76 -9.70
N GLN A 120 -5.81 1.81 -11.01
CA GLN A 120 -5.46 2.94 -11.87
C GLN A 120 -6.57 3.99 -11.90
N THR A 121 -7.79 3.53 -12.13
CA THR A 121 -8.97 4.38 -12.37
C THR A 121 -9.78 4.64 -11.11
N LEU A 122 -9.58 3.86 -10.05
CA LEU A 122 -10.34 3.87 -8.79
C LEU A 122 -11.84 3.55 -8.97
N ALA A 123 -12.24 3.09 -10.15
CA ALA A 123 -13.60 2.68 -10.42
C ALA A 123 -13.91 1.32 -9.78
N TRP A 124 -15.12 1.18 -9.23
CA TRP A 124 -15.60 -0.10 -8.72
C TRP A 124 -15.88 -1.08 -9.87
N ARG A 125 -15.18 -2.21 -9.85
CA ARG A 125 -15.27 -3.34 -10.78
C ARG A 125 -15.30 -4.63 -9.96
N PRO A 126 -16.45 -4.98 -9.39
CA PRO A 126 -16.53 -6.11 -8.49
C PRO A 126 -16.19 -7.41 -9.23
N PRO A 127 -15.57 -8.40 -8.56
CA PRO A 127 -15.33 -9.72 -9.15
C PRO A 127 -16.64 -10.43 -9.56
N ILE A 128 -17.72 -10.14 -8.83
CA ILE A 128 -19.08 -10.67 -9.06
C ILE A 128 -20.04 -9.48 -8.98
N GLU A 129 -20.99 -9.33 -9.92
CA GLU A 129 -21.86 -8.14 -10.03
C GLU A 129 -22.60 -7.74 -8.73
N SER A 130 -22.89 -8.71 -7.85
CA SER A 130 -23.58 -8.50 -6.56
C SER A 130 -22.64 -8.26 -5.37
N ALA A 131 -21.32 -8.34 -5.57
CA ALA A 131 -20.35 -8.18 -4.50
C ALA A 131 -20.35 -6.74 -3.98
N LYS A 132 -20.29 -6.61 -2.65
CA LYS A 132 -20.09 -5.34 -1.98
C LYS A 132 -18.60 -5.16 -1.66
N PRO A 133 -18.07 -3.93 -1.63
CA PRO A 133 -16.72 -3.68 -1.16
C PRO A 133 -16.55 -4.11 0.29
N ASP A 134 -15.39 -4.67 0.62
CA ASP A 134 -15.02 -4.99 1.99
C ASP A 134 -14.90 -3.72 2.85
N GLU A 135 -15.36 -3.80 4.10
CA GLU A 135 -15.23 -2.70 5.08
C GLU A 135 -13.83 -2.70 5.72
N LEU A 136 -12.81 -2.32 4.95
CA LEU A 136 -11.41 -2.32 5.39
C LEU A 136 -11.11 -1.40 6.58
N VAL A 137 -11.99 -0.45 6.91
CA VAL A 137 -11.86 0.35 8.14
C VAL A 137 -11.87 -0.51 9.41
N ARG A 138 -12.40 -1.73 9.32
CA ARG A 138 -12.45 -2.73 10.40
C ARG A 138 -11.30 -3.75 10.33
N TRP A 139 -10.21 -3.41 9.64
CA TRP A 139 -9.03 -4.25 9.53
C TRP A 139 -8.53 -4.73 10.91
N LYS A 140 -8.16 -6.01 10.97
CA LYS A 140 -7.55 -6.63 12.15
C LYS A 140 -6.40 -7.51 11.69
N ASP A 141 -5.19 -7.23 12.17
CA ASP A 141 -3.95 -7.91 11.76
C ASP A 141 -3.92 -9.41 12.12
N ASP A 142 -4.77 -9.87 13.06
CA ASP A 142 -4.92 -11.29 13.41
C ASP A 142 -5.84 -12.05 12.43
N ILE A 143 -6.70 -11.34 11.70
CA ILE A 143 -7.65 -11.93 10.74
C ILE A 143 -7.15 -11.75 9.32
N PHE A 144 -6.61 -10.58 8.98
CA PHE A 144 -6.20 -10.21 7.63
C PHE A 144 -4.71 -9.91 7.56
N THR A 145 -4.13 -10.19 6.40
CA THR A 145 -2.75 -9.85 6.07
C THR A 145 -2.72 -9.07 4.76
N LEU A 146 -1.83 -8.08 4.67
CA LEU A 146 -1.52 -7.37 3.43
C LEU A 146 -0.18 -7.86 2.90
N LEU A 147 -0.21 -8.45 1.71
CA LEU A 147 0.97 -8.87 0.97
C LEU A 147 1.34 -7.80 -0.04
N ILE A 148 2.63 -7.47 -0.10
CA ILE A 148 3.18 -6.75 -1.24
C ILE A 148 3.81 -7.79 -2.16
N VAL A 149 3.20 -7.99 -3.32
CA VAL A 149 3.57 -9.08 -4.22
C VAL A 149 4.57 -8.59 -5.25
N LYS A 150 5.66 -9.32 -5.40
CA LYS A 150 6.68 -9.09 -6.42
C LYS A 150 6.84 -10.32 -7.28
N TYR A 151 7.05 -10.09 -8.57
CA TYR A 151 7.32 -11.13 -9.54
C TYR A 151 8.74 -11.00 -10.06
N PHE A 152 9.50 -12.09 -10.00
CA PHE A 152 10.80 -12.20 -10.64
C PHE A 152 10.64 -12.92 -11.98
N CYS A 153 11.05 -12.26 -13.07
CA CYS A 153 11.14 -12.82 -14.41
C CYS A 153 12.60 -13.27 -14.66
N PRO A 154 12.90 -14.59 -14.66
CA PRO A 154 14.26 -15.08 -14.88
C PRO A 154 14.83 -14.72 -16.27
N GLN A 155 13.99 -14.77 -17.30
CA GLN A 155 14.38 -14.53 -18.70
C GLN A 155 14.88 -13.10 -18.90
N GLN A 156 14.23 -12.12 -18.26
CA GLN A 156 14.65 -10.73 -18.28
C GLN A 156 15.52 -10.32 -17.08
N ARG A 157 15.75 -11.26 -16.14
CA ARG A 157 16.43 -11.01 -14.85
C ARG A 157 15.89 -9.79 -14.11
N ARG A 158 14.57 -9.62 -14.13
CA ARG A 158 13.91 -8.41 -13.62
C ARG A 158 12.90 -8.75 -12.53
N ILE A 159 12.84 -7.91 -11.49
CA ILE A 159 11.80 -7.96 -10.46
C ILE A 159 10.85 -6.77 -10.68
N VAL A 160 9.56 -7.06 -10.79
CA VAL A 160 8.48 -6.06 -10.85
C VAL A 160 7.57 -6.20 -9.63
N THR A 161 6.97 -5.10 -9.19
CA THR A 161 5.99 -5.09 -8.10
C THR A 161 4.58 -5.15 -8.68
N LEU A 162 3.80 -6.17 -8.32
CA LEU A 162 2.43 -6.35 -8.83
C LEU A 162 1.40 -5.50 -8.08
N GLY A 163 1.71 -5.11 -6.84
CA GLY A 163 0.87 -4.27 -5.99
C GLY A 163 0.63 -4.89 -4.61
N GLY A 164 -0.43 -4.43 -3.96
CA GLY A 164 -0.93 -4.99 -2.71
C GLY A 164 -1.96 -6.09 -2.97
N TYR A 165 -1.92 -7.15 -2.19
CA TYR A 165 -2.95 -8.18 -2.13
C TYR A 165 -3.25 -8.47 -0.67
N TYR A 166 -4.47 -8.19 -0.21
CA TYR A 166 -4.87 -8.61 1.13
C TYR A 166 -5.71 -9.88 1.10
N MET A 167 -5.67 -10.65 2.17
CA MET A 167 -6.43 -11.89 2.30
C MET A 167 -6.61 -12.24 3.77
N GLN A 168 -7.51 -13.17 4.09
CA GLN A 168 -7.57 -13.71 5.44
C GLN A 168 -6.34 -14.56 5.72
N CYS A 169 -5.84 -14.51 6.96
CA CYS A 169 -4.66 -15.28 7.37
C CYS A 169 -4.86 -16.80 7.25
N SER A 170 -6.11 -17.28 7.26
CA SER A 170 -6.45 -18.70 7.10
C SER A 170 -6.58 -19.15 5.64
N GLU A 171 -6.65 -18.23 4.68
CA GLU A 171 -6.78 -18.57 3.26
C GLU A 171 -5.43 -19.04 2.69
N PRO A 172 -5.43 -20.03 1.78
CA PRO A 172 -4.20 -20.50 1.16
C PRO A 172 -3.72 -19.51 0.09
N LEU A 173 -2.39 -19.32 -0.01
CA LEU A 173 -1.80 -18.39 -1.00
C LEU A 173 -2.13 -18.76 -2.46
N ILE A 174 -2.44 -20.04 -2.73
CA ILE A 174 -2.79 -20.51 -4.08
C ILE A 174 -4.05 -19.83 -4.62
N THR A 175 -4.97 -19.39 -3.76
CA THR A 175 -6.19 -18.67 -4.16
C THR A 175 -5.87 -17.41 -4.96
N MET A 176 -4.79 -16.69 -4.62
CA MET A 176 -4.34 -15.52 -5.39
C MET A 176 -3.96 -15.87 -6.85
N ILE A 177 -3.54 -17.11 -7.09
CA ILE A 177 -3.18 -17.61 -8.42
C ILE A 177 -4.44 -18.13 -9.13
N GLU A 178 -5.24 -18.95 -8.46
CA GLU A 178 -6.48 -19.56 -8.99
C GLU A 178 -7.52 -18.50 -9.39
N ASP A 179 -7.60 -17.39 -8.66
CA ASP A 179 -8.46 -16.25 -8.98
C ASP A 179 -7.97 -15.45 -10.21
N GLY A 180 -6.84 -15.82 -10.80
CA GLY A 180 -6.23 -15.13 -11.93
C GLY A 180 -5.63 -13.76 -11.60
N TRP A 181 -5.59 -13.37 -10.31
CA TRP A 181 -5.12 -12.05 -9.88
C TRP A 181 -3.69 -11.78 -10.33
N VAL A 182 -2.78 -12.76 -10.16
CA VAL A 182 -1.37 -12.62 -10.58
C VAL A 182 -1.26 -12.37 -12.08
N GLN A 183 -2.01 -13.12 -12.89
CA GLN A 183 -2.01 -12.99 -14.34
C GLN A 183 -2.53 -11.61 -14.76
N GLU A 184 -3.60 -11.14 -14.13
CA GLU A 184 -4.16 -9.81 -14.36
C GLU A 184 -3.15 -8.71 -14.03
N GLN A 185 -2.52 -8.76 -12.86
CA GLN A 185 -1.56 -7.74 -12.44
C GLN A 185 -0.28 -7.75 -13.28
N LEU A 186 0.08 -8.88 -13.89
CA LEU A 186 1.23 -8.98 -14.80
C LEU A 186 0.98 -8.37 -16.18
N LYS A 187 -0.27 -8.29 -16.66
CA LYS A 187 -0.61 -7.82 -18.02
C LYS A 187 0.09 -6.50 -18.40
N PRO A 188 0.10 -5.43 -17.57
CA PRO A 188 0.77 -4.19 -17.93
C PRO A 188 2.29 -4.33 -18.10
N HIS A 189 2.93 -5.18 -17.30
CA HIS A 189 4.37 -5.43 -17.37
C HIS A 189 4.74 -6.28 -18.60
N VAL A 190 3.88 -7.23 -18.97
CA VAL A 190 4.01 -8.01 -20.22
C VAL A 190 3.83 -7.10 -21.44
N ASN A 191 2.77 -6.29 -21.46
CA ASN A 191 2.47 -5.37 -22.56
C ASN A 191 3.59 -4.34 -22.78
N SER A 192 4.22 -3.88 -21.69
CA SER A 192 5.39 -2.99 -21.75
C SER A 192 6.72 -3.70 -21.97
N LYS A 193 6.70 -5.02 -22.22
CA LYS A 193 7.87 -5.89 -22.47
C LYS A 193 8.89 -5.92 -21.32
N GLN A 194 8.47 -5.59 -20.10
CA GLN A 194 9.33 -5.63 -18.90
C GLN A 194 9.48 -7.04 -18.33
N VAL A 195 8.54 -7.94 -18.64
CA VAL A 195 8.57 -9.35 -18.25
C VAL A 195 8.04 -10.20 -19.38
N THR A 196 8.41 -11.47 -19.42
CA THR A 196 7.82 -12.45 -20.33
C THR A 196 6.45 -12.91 -19.82
N PRO A 197 5.51 -13.28 -20.71
CA PRO A 197 4.27 -13.93 -20.31
C PRO A 197 4.52 -15.18 -19.46
N LEU A 198 3.57 -15.53 -18.58
CA LEU A 198 3.58 -16.81 -17.89
C LEU A 198 3.37 -17.96 -18.90
N PRO A 199 3.98 -19.14 -18.69
CA PRO A 199 3.67 -20.34 -19.46
C PRO A 199 2.18 -20.70 -19.37
N GLU A 200 1.62 -21.27 -20.44
CA GLU A 200 0.21 -21.67 -20.53
C GLU A 200 -0.16 -22.77 -19.51
N ASP A 201 0.83 -23.53 -19.01
CA ASP A 201 0.62 -24.65 -18.09
C ASP A 201 0.45 -24.25 -16.61
N ILE A 202 0.46 -22.95 -16.29
CA ILE A 202 0.40 -22.42 -14.90
C ILE A 202 -0.99 -21.82 -14.57
N THR A 203 -1.96 -21.93 -15.48
CA THR A 203 -3.37 -21.53 -15.23
C THR A 203 -4.24 -22.67 -14.75
#